data_AF-A0A150FNE5-F1
#
_entry.id   AF-A0A150FNE5-F1
#
_cell.length_a   1.000
_cell.length_b   1.000
_cell.length_c   1.000
_cell.angle_alpha   90.00
_cell.angle_beta   90.00
_cell.angle_gamma   90.00
#
_symmetry.space_group_name_H-M   'P 1'
#
loop_
_entity.id
_entity.type
_entity.pdbx_description
1 polymer ?
#
loop_
_entity_poly.entity_id
_entity_poly.type
_entity_poly.pdbx_seq_one_letter_code
_entity_poly.pdbx_strand_id
1 'polypeptide(L)'
;MRELKFSDMSKELLEQLQKGAFLTVKDKDLKEELTICGRKSGRDIDKFKECGLTAINSNKVATPVIKECNLHLECKIVYKQDMNENGFIDENIKDKCYPNGDYHVLYYGEIVSVYITD
;
A
#
# COMPACT_ATOMS: atom_id res chain seq x y z
N MET A 1 -10.87 22.26 12.64
CA MET A 1 -9.93 21.29 12.04
C MET A 1 -10.31 19.93 12.59
N ARG A 2 -10.68 18.97 11.74
CA ARG A 2 -11.20 17.65 12.18
C ARG A 2 -10.00 16.71 12.31
N GLU A 3 -9.67 16.25 13.51
CA GLU A 3 -8.70 15.16 13.68
C GLU A 3 -9.32 13.88 13.13
N LEU A 4 -8.73 13.35 12.06
CA LEU A 4 -9.06 12.04 11.52
C LEU A 4 -8.06 11.05 12.08
N LYS A 5 -8.54 10.01 12.77
CA LYS A 5 -7.66 8.93 13.24
C LYS A 5 -7.23 8.08 12.06
N PHE A 6 -5.96 7.67 12.03
CA PHE A 6 -5.43 6.77 11.01
C PHE A 6 -6.28 5.49 10.82
N SER A 7 -6.89 5.00 11.91
CA SER A 7 -7.85 3.87 11.90
C SER A 7 -9.10 4.09 11.04
N ASP A 8 -9.61 5.32 10.98
CA ASP A 8 -10.79 5.67 10.20
C ASP A 8 -10.45 5.76 8.71
N MET A 9 -9.20 6.12 8.41
CA MET A 9 -8.64 6.24 7.06
C MET A 9 -8.17 4.88 6.52
N SER A 10 -7.77 3.98 7.42
CA SER A 10 -7.48 2.57 7.12
C SER A 10 -8.69 1.90 6.50
N LYS A 11 -9.93 2.22 6.92
CA LYS A 11 -11.17 1.65 6.34
C LYS A 11 -11.34 1.94 4.85
N GLU A 12 -11.12 3.17 4.40
CA GLU A 12 -11.23 3.51 2.97
C GLU A 12 -10.13 2.81 2.15
N LEU A 13 -8.89 2.79 2.68
CA LEU A 13 -7.79 2.06 2.04
C LEU A 13 -8.05 0.55 2.03
N LEU A 14 -8.64 0.01 3.08
CA LEU A 14 -9.07 -1.39 3.25
C LEU A 14 -10.13 -1.79 2.22
N GLU A 15 -11.14 -0.94 2.00
CA GLU A 15 -12.17 -1.14 0.98
C GLU A 15 -11.57 -1.14 -0.43
N GLN A 16 -10.52 -0.35 -0.66
CA GLN A 16 -9.76 -0.37 -1.91
C GLN A 16 -8.89 -1.64 -2.02
N LEU A 17 -8.24 -2.09 -0.94
CA LEU A 17 -7.43 -3.31 -0.92
C LEU A 17 -8.25 -4.59 -1.12
N GLN A 18 -9.53 -4.59 -0.74
CA GLN A 18 -10.45 -5.70 -1.05
C GLN A 18 -10.70 -5.88 -2.55
N LYS A 19 -10.46 -4.85 -3.36
CA LYS A 19 -10.54 -4.91 -4.83
C LYS A 19 -9.31 -5.57 -5.47
N GLY A 20 -8.32 -5.91 -4.64
CA GLY A 20 -7.02 -6.46 -5.02
C GLY A 20 -5.90 -5.49 -4.69
N ALA A 21 -4.71 -6.03 -4.43
CA ALA A 21 -3.48 -5.27 -4.31
C ALA A 21 -2.55 -5.65 -5.44
N PHE A 22 -1.60 -4.77 -5.78
CA PHE A 22 -0.51 -5.12 -6.66
C PHE A 22 0.82 -4.75 -6.03
N LEU A 23 1.85 -5.52 -6.38
CA LEU A 23 3.24 -5.15 -6.15
C LEU A 23 3.87 -5.00 -7.52
N THR A 24 4.18 -3.76 -7.88
CA THR A 24 4.92 -3.44 -9.10
C THR A 24 6.40 -3.35 -8.77
N VAL A 25 7.20 -4.26 -9.33
CA VAL A 25 8.66 -4.27 -9.21
C VAL A 25 9.24 -3.78 -10.54
N LYS A 26 10.45 -3.22 -10.48
CA LYS A 26 10.93 -2.26 -11.46
C LYS A 26 12.29 -2.65 -12.05
N ASP A 27 12.46 -2.33 -13.33
CA ASP A 27 13.74 -2.31 -14.06
C ASP A 27 14.16 -0.90 -14.56
N LYS A 28 13.21 0.03 -14.79
CA LYS A 28 13.50 1.44 -15.18
C LYS A 28 14.07 2.25 -13.99
N ASP A 29 14.45 3.53 -14.15
CA ASP A 29 14.72 4.47 -13.01
C ASP A 29 13.46 5.33 -12.71
N LEU A 30 12.88 5.24 -11.50
CA LEU A 30 11.70 6.01 -11.00
C LEU A 30 11.93 6.31 -9.50
N LYS A 31 13.17 6.64 -9.14
CA LYS A 31 13.55 6.89 -7.74
C LYS A 31 12.79 8.09 -7.17
N GLU A 32 12.52 9.09 -7.99
CA GLU A 32 11.81 10.31 -7.59
C GLU A 32 10.35 9.99 -7.27
N GLU A 33 9.69 9.20 -8.12
CA GLU A 33 8.31 8.77 -7.98
C GLU A 33 8.15 7.84 -6.79
N LEU A 34 9.09 6.91 -6.56
CA LEU A 34 9.14 6.09 -5.36
C LEU A 34 9.28 6.95 -4.09
N THR A 35 10.12 7.99 -4.15
CA THR A 35 10.30 8.94 -3.04
C THR A 35 9.02 9.72 -2.77
N ILE A 36 8.35 10.22 -3.81
CA ILE A 36 7.07 10.93 -3.70
C ILE A 36 5.99 10.01 -3.14
N CYS A 37 5.85 8.80 -3.71
CA CYS A 37 4.85 7.83 -3.30
C CYS A 37 5.04 7.34 -1.87
N GLY A 38 6.29 7.26 -1.39
CA GLY A 38 6.62 6.88 -0.02
C GLY A 38 6.53 8.01 1.01
N ARG A 39 6.71 9.27 0.61
CA ARG A 39 6.72 10.42 1.55
C ARG A 39 5.43 11.23 1.58
N LYS A 40 4.74 11.35 0.44
CA LYS A 40 3.50 12.14 0.33
C LYS A 40 2.29 11.20 0.41
N SER A 41 1.23 11.65 1.08
CA SER A 41 -0.02 10.90 1.20
C SER A 41 -0.90 11.15 -0.03
N GLY A 42 -1.51 10.10 -0.57
CA GLY A 42 -2.42 10.20 -1.73
C GLY A 42 -3.75 10.90 -1.41
N ARG A 43 -3.94 11.31 -0.15
CA ARG A 43 -5.06 12.12 0.31
C ARG A 43 -4.83 13.60 0.03
N ASP A 44 -3.56 14.01 -0.02
CA ASP A 44 -3.14 15.40 -0.16
C ASP A 44 -2.72 15.73 -1.59
N ILE A 45 -2.31 14.70 -2.34
CA ILE A 45 -1.89 14.83 -3.73
C ILE A 45 -2.47 13.71 -4.59
N ASP A 46 -2.69 14.02 -5.86
CA ASP A 46 -2.85 13.00 -6.89
C ASP A 46 -1.46 12.50 -7.29
N LYS A 47 -1.08 11.32 -6.79
CA LYS A 47 0.22 10.70 -7.07
C LYS A 47 0.39 10.32 -8.53
N PHE A 48 -0.67 9.92 -9.22
CA PHE A 48 -0.56 9.57 -10.64
C PHE A 48 -0.23 10.81 -11.45
N LYS A 49 -0.92 11.92 -11.18
CA LYS A 49 -0.65 13.20 -11.84
C LYS A 49 0.72 13.77 -11.48
N GLU A 50 1.09 13.80 -10.20
CA GLU A 50 2.36 14.36 -9.72
C GLU A 50 3.58 13.60 -10.26
N CYS A 51 3.47 12.27 -10.33
CA CYS A 51 4.56 11.40 -10.77
C CYS A 51 4.50 11.03 -12.26
N GLY A 52 3.52 11.57 -13.02
CA GLY A 52 3.34 11.21 -14.43
C GLY A 52 3.09 9.71 -14.66
N LEU A 53 2.48 9.02 -13.69
CA LEU A 53 2.20 7.58 -13.76
C LEU A 53 0.88 7.33 -14.50
N THR A 54 0.84 6.22 -15.21
CA THR A 54 -0.34 5.81 -15.98
C THR A 54 -0.95 4.54 -15.38
N ALA A 55 -2.22 4.62 -14.97
CA ALA A 55 -2.99 3.45 -14.57
C ALA A 55 -3.43 2.64 -15.80
N ILE A 56 -3.19 1.33 -15.79
CA ILE A 56 -3.68 0.39 -16.80
C ILE A 56 -4.42 -0.77 -16.14
N ASN A 57 -5.31 -1.43 -16.90
CA ASN A 57 -6.09 -2.54 -16.36
C ASN A 57 -5.19 -3.72 -15.97
N SER A 58 -5.55 -4.34 -14.86
CA SER A 58 -4.99 -5.61 -14.39
C SER A 58 -5.67 -6.80 -15.06
N ASN A 59 -5.05 -7.99 -14.99
CA ASN A 59 -5.52 -9.21 -15.62
C ASN A 59 -6.52 -10.00 -14.74
N LYS A 60 -6.38 -9.98 -13.41
CA LYS A 60 -7.12 -10.82 -12.46
C LYS A 60 -7.77 -10.05 -11.31
N VAL A 61 -7.33 -8.83 -11.00
CA VAL A 61 -7.91 -7.98 -9.94
C VAL A 61 -8.51 -6.69 -10.49
N ALA A 62 -9.33 -5.99 -9.70
CA ALA A 62 -9.99 -4.76 -10.13
C ALA A 62 -9.12 -3.50 -9.95
N THR A 63 -8.11 -3.56 -9.09
CA THR A 63 -7.14 -2.47 -8.89
C THR A 63 -6.20 -2.38 -10.09
N PRO A 64 -5.97 -1.20 -10.69
CA PRO A 64 -5.11 -1.05 -11.86
C PRO A 64 -3.63 -1.26 -11.53
N VAL A 65 -2.81 -1.64 -12.51
CA VAL A 65 -1.34 -1.60 -12.39
C VAL A 65 -0.74 -0.32 -12.98
N ILE A 66 0.55 -0.08 -12.72
CA ILE A 66 1.28 1.12 -13.16
C ILE A 66 2.06 0.81 -14.44
N LYS A 67 1.72 1.46 -15.56
CA LYS A 67 2.33 1.20 -16.88
C LYS A 67 3.85 1.34 -16.89
N GLU A 68 4.40 2.27 -16.10
CA GLU A 68 5.82 2.58 -16.05
C GLU A 68 6.65 1.54 -15.27
N CYS A 69 5.99 0.56 -14.62
CA CYS A 69 6.61 -0.60 -14.01
C CYS A 69 6.61 -1.80 -14.96
N ASN A 70 7.63 -2.65 -14.88
CA ASN A 70 7.79 -3.77 -15.82
C ASN A 70 7.36 -5.12 -15.22
N LEU A 71 7.39 -5.32 -13.91
CA LEU A 71 6.95 -6.55 -13.27
C LEU A 71 5.72 -6.28 -12.39
N HIS A 72 4.63 -7.01 -12.65
CA HIS A 72 3.37 -6.86 -11.94
C HIS A 72 3.03 -8.15 -11.20
N LEU A 73 2.81 -8.05 -9.90
CA LEU A 73 2.24 -9.12 -9.08
C LEU A 73 0.86 -8.66 -8.66
N GLU A 74 -0.17 -9.35 -9.11
CA GLU A 74 -1.54 -9.11 -8.65
C GLU A 74 -1.87 -10.03 -7.48
N CYS A 75 -2.41 -9.45 -6.42
CA CYS A 75 -2.68 -10.13 -5.17
C CYS A 75 -4.13 -9.98 -4.76
N LYS A 76 -4.73 -11.08 -4.31
CA LYS A 76 -5.99 -11.08 -3.57
C LYS A 76 -5.68 -11.11 -2.07
N ILE A 77 -6.23 -10.19 -1.30
CA ILE A 77 -6.10 -10.24 0.16
C ILE A 77 -6.90 -11.43 0.69
N VAL A 78 -6.22 -12.36 1.35
CA VAL A 78 -6.83 -13.59 1.89
C VAL A 78 -6.89 -13.60 3.41
N TYR A 79 -6.05 -12.80 4.07
CA TYR A 79 -6.06 -12.66 5.52
C TYR A 79 -5.53 -11.30 5.95
N LYS A 80 -6.01 -10.81 7.09
CA LYS A 80 -5.52 -9.59 7.73
C LYS A 80 -5.40 -9.80 9.23
N GLN A 81 -4.43 -9.13 9.84
CA GLN A 81 -4.17 -9.22 11.27
C GLN A 81 -3.74 -7.86 11.81
N ASP A 82 -4.47 -7.37 12.81
CA ASP A 82 -4.05 -6.21 13.58
C ASP A 82 -2.85 -6.60 14.46
N MET A 83 -1.85 -5.73 14.51
CA MET A 83 -0.69 -5.93 15.38
C MET A 83 -1.13 -5.78 16.84
N ASN A 84 -0.91 -6.83 17.63
CA ASN A 84 -1.34 -6.89 19.02
C ASN A 84 -0.37 -6.10 19.91
N GLU A 85 -0.89 -5.09 20.61
CA GLU A 85 -0.14 -4.27 21.57
C GLU A 85 0.48 -5.10 22.72
N ASN A 86 -0.16 -6.21 23.09
CA ASN A 86 0.35 -7.12 24.12
C ASN A 86 1.39 -8.11 23.57
N GLY A 87 1.71 -8.02 22.28
CA GLY A 87 2.72 -8.85 21.61
C GLY A 87 4.14 -8.27 21.68
N PHE A 88 4.32 -7.06 22.22
CA PHE A 88 5.65 -6.45 22.38
C PHE A 88 6.38 -7.07 23.57
N ILE A 89 7.56 -7.66 23.31
CA ILE A 89 8.43 -8.18 24.37
C ILE A 89 9.29 -7.05 24.97
N ASP A 90 9.72 -6.12 24.12
CA ASP A 90 10.42 -4.90 24.53
C ASP A 90 9.47 -3.71 24.40
N GLU A 91 8.99 -3.25 25.55
CA GLU A 91 8.06 -2.11 25.64
C GLU A 91 8.69 -0.80 25.13
N ASN A 92 10.03 -0.67 25.12
CA ASN A 92 10.67 0.51 24.57
C ASN A 92 10.45 0.64 23.06
N ILE A 93 10.30 -0.49 22.34
CA ILE A 93 9.96 -0.48 20.92
C ILE A 93 8.53 0.01 20.73
N LYS A 94 7.61 -0.45 21.58
CA LYS A 94 6.21 -0.01 21.56
C LYS A 94 6.12 1.50 21.73
N ASP A 95 6.74 2.02 22.78
CA ASP A 95 6.68 3.45 23.12
C ASP A 95 7.36 4.34 22.08
N LYS A 96 8.48 3.87 21.51
CA LYS A 96 9.22 4.64 20.51
C LYS A 96 8.56 4.64 19.13
N CYS A 97 8.03 3.50 18.69
CA CYS A 97 7.50 3.33 17.33
C CYS A 97 5.99 3.59 17.24
N TYR A 98 5.24 3.40 18.34
CA TYR A 98 3.78 3.53 18.38
C TYR A 98 3.31 4.32 19.60
N PRO A 99 3.82 5.56 19.80
CA PRO A 99 3.46 6.37 20.96
C PRO A 99 1.97 6.71 21.04
N ASN A 100 1.24 6.61 19.92
CA ASN A 100 -0.17 6.96 19.82
C ASN A 100 -1.12 5.74 19.76
N GLY A 101 -0.61 4.52 19.93
CA GLY A 101 -1.41 3.29 19.82
C GLY A 101 -1.90 3.00 18.38
N ASP A 102 -1.24 3.56 17.38
CA ASP A 102 -1.54 3.42 15.95
C ASP A 102 -0.76 2.24 15.34
N TYR A 103 -1.02 1.05 15.86
CA TYR A 103 -0.33 -0.17 15.45
C TYR A 103 -0.63 -0.56 13.99
N HIS A 104 0.31 -1.28 13.37
CA HIS A 104 0.15 -1.74 12.00
C HIS A 104 -0.97 -2.77 11.85
N VAL A 105 -1.51 -2.84 10.63
CA VAL A 105 -2.31 -3.98 10.17
C VAL A 105 -1.50 -4.72 9.13
N LEU A 106 -1.29 -6.01 9.35
CA LEU A 106 -0.61 -6.91 8.42
C LEU A 106 -1.64 -7.51 7.46
N TYR A 107 -1.34 -7.46 6.17
CA TYR A 107 -2.15 -8.10 5.12
C TYR A 107 -1.38 -9.23 4.46
N TYR A 108 -2.08 -10.33 4.23
CA TYR A 108 -1.56 -11.50 3.57
C TYR A 108 -2.27 -11.62 2.23
N GLY A 109 -1.50 -11.56 1.16
CA GLY A 109 -1.97 -11.65 -0.21
C GLY A 109 -1.65 -13.00 -0.83
N GLU A 110 -2.63 -13.61 -1.49
CA GLU A 110 -2.41 -14.68 -2.45
C GLU A 110 -2.06 -14.05 -3.80
N ILE A 111 -0.93 -14.43 -4.39
CA ILE A 111 -0.56 -14.01 -5.75
C ILE A 111 -1.46 -14.76 -6.73
N VAL A 112 -2.28 -14.01 -7.48
CA VAL A 112 -3.23 -14.57 -8.46
C VAL A 112 -2.77 -14.37 -9.91
N SER A 113 -1.76 -13.52 -10.13
CA SER A 113 -1.14 -13.28 -11.44
C SER A 113 0.27 -12.71 -11.29
N VAL A 114 1.19 -13.11 -12.18
CA VAL A 114 2.53 -12.53 -12.32
C VAL A 114 2.85 -12.39 -13.80
N TYR A 115 3.27 -11.20 -14.22
CA TYR A 115 3.63 -10.96 -15.62
C TYR A 115 4.55 -9.75 -15.78
N ILE A 116 5.25 -9.72 -16.91
CA ILE A 116 6.12 -8.62 -17.32
C ILE A 116 5.46 -7.83 -18.45
N THR A 117 5.63 -6.50 -18.44
CA THR A 117 5.23 -5.59 -19.53
C THR A 117 6.44 -4.79 -20.00
N ASP A 118 6.46 -4.43 -21.28
CA ASP A 118 7.52 -3.66 -21.94
C ASP A 118 7.58 -2.17 -21.51
#